data_AF-A0A2D3D8B3-F1
#
_entry.id   AF-A0A2D3D8B3-F1
#
_cell.length_a   1.000
_cell.length_b   1.000
_cell.length_c   1.000
_cell.angle_alpha   90.00
_cell.angle_beta   90.00
_cell.angle_gamma   90.00
#
_symmetry.space_group_name_H-M   'P 1'
#
loop_
_entity.id
_entity.type
_entity.pdbx_description
1 polymer ?
#
loop_
_entity_poly.entity_id
_entity_poly.type
_entity_poly.pdbx_seq_one_letter_code
_entity_poly.pdbx_strand_id
1 'polypeptide(L)'
;MDMMTFTEGQTEVKKVEVPTPSRNGTARMRELTPAQRRAVMFAQQQVLCARAAKKAKDERQAALVRMWQEEDAETAKPRTVIRKRETMGEVKEVSLREAIGHVLRDLRTHDHKTLREVSEKAGVSLGYLSEVERGQKEASSELLASISESLGLSTSQMLRMVADYLDSVDA
;
A
#
# COMPACT_ATOMS: atom_id res chain seq x y z
N MET A 1 7.62 57.50 -50.96
CA MET A 1 7.33 57.95 -49.59
C MET A 1 5.83 57.80 -49.39
N ASP A 2 5.49 57.19 -48.27
CA ASP A 2 4.30 56.44 -47.88
C ASP A 2 2.92 57.06 -48.17
N MET A 3 1.90 56.18 -48.25
CA MET A 3 0.71 56.23 -47.40
C MET A 3 0.03 54.86 -47.34
N MET A 4 -0.22 54.41 -46.11
CA MET A 4 -0.86 53.17 -45.67
C MET A 4 -2.37 53.13 -45.97
N THR A 5 -2.95 51.92 -46.04
CA THR A 5 -4.02 51.35 -45.18
C THR A 5 -5.09 50.51 -45.92
N PHE A 6 -5.11 49.22 -45.55
CA PHE A 6 -6.22 48.26 -45.35
C PHE A 6 -7.55 48.38 -46.12
N THR A 7 -7.98 47.25 -46.72
CA THR A 7 -9.36 46.71 -46.58
C THR A 7 -9.40 45.19 -46.80
N GLU A 8 -9.70 44.49 -45.69
CA GLU A 8 -10.61 43.33 -45.54
C GLU A 8 -10.45 42.06 -46.41
N GLY A 9 -9.88 41.01 -45.79
CA GLY A 9 -10.01 39.64 -46.25
C GLY A 9 -11.33 39.01 -45.76
N GLN A 10 -12.17 38.57 -46.69
CA GLN A 10 -13.29 37.67 -46.40
C GLN A 10 -12.81 36.23 -46.47
N THR A 11 -12.83 35.52 -45.34
CA THR A 11 -12.62 34.08 -45.27
C THR A 11 -13.96 33.37 -45.46
N GLU A 12 -14.18 32.81 -46.65
CA GLU A 12 -15.34 31.98 -46.95
C GLU A 12 -15.12 30.56 -46.41
N VAL A 13 -15.91 30.19 -45.40
CA VAL A 13 -15.83 28.90 -44.71
C VAL A 13 -16.50 27.82 -45.56
N LYS A 14 -15.72 26.90 -46.13
CA LYS A 14 -16.25 25.72 -46.84
C LYS A 14 -16.89 24.75 -45.85
N LYS A 15 -18.19 24.51 -46.07
CA LYS A 15 -19.09 23.63 -45.34
C LYS A 15 -18.58 22.17 -45.35
N VAL A 16 -18.40 21.59 -44.16
CA VAL A 16 -18.03 20.17 -43.97
C VAL A 16 -19.28 19.31 -44.20
N GLU A 17 -19.24 18.42 -45.19
CA GLU A 17 -20.26 17.39 -45.40
C GLU A 17 -20.16 16.28 -44.35
N VAL A 18 -21.32 15.90 -43.80
CA VAL A 18 -21.47 14.90 -42.74
C VAL A 18 -21.33 13.48 -43.32
N PRO A 19 -20.64 12.52 -42.66
CA PRO A 19 -20.52 11.16 -43.16
C PRO A 19 -21.83 10.37 -42.97
N THR A 20 -22.21 9.61 -43.99
CA THR A 20 -23.37 8.70 -43.98
C THR A 20 -23.21 7.57 -42.95
N PRO A 21 -24.31 7.13 -42.29
CA PRO A 21 -24.24 6.08 -41.28
C PRO A 21 -23.99 4.70 -41.91
N SER A 22 -22.98 3.99 -41.41
CA SER A 22 -22.67 2.62 -41.83
C SER A 22 -23.77 1.65 -41.43
N ARG A 23 -24.34 0.93 -42.41
CA ARG A 23 -25.25 -0.18 -42.16
C ARG A 23 -24.53 -1.31 -41.41
N ASN A 24 -24.97 -1.57 -40.18
CA ASN A 24 -24.61 -2.76 -39.41
C ASN A 24 -25.33 -3.98 -39.99
N GLY A 25 -24.56 -5.02 -40.32
CA GLY A 25 -25.13 -6.32 -40.68
C GLY A 25 -24.16 -7.16 -41.51
N THR A 26 -23.56 -8.15 -40.84
CA THR A 26 -22.72 -9.23 -41.38
C THR A 26 -21.51 -8.76 -42.20
N ALA A 27 -20.36 -8.65 -41.52
CA ALA A 27 -19.07 -8.71 -42.18
C ALA A 27 -18.99 -10.05 -42.91
N ARG A 28 -19.42 -10.07 -44.19
CA ARG A 28 -19.22 -11.17 -45.13
C ARG A 28 -17.78 -11.62 -44.92
N MET A 29 -17.56 -12.92 -44.69
CA MET A 29 -16.24 -13.53 -44.72
C MET A 29 -15.61 -13.18 -46.07
N ARG A 30 -14.93 -12.04 -46.11
CA ARG A 30 -14.20 -11.54 -47.27
C ARG A 30 -13.13 -12.58 -47.46
N GLU A 31 -12.99 -13.11 -48.68
CA GLU A 31 -11.87 -13.96 -49.03
C GLU A 31 -10.59 -13.14 -48.81
N LEU A 32 -10.07 -13.20 -47.58
CA LEU A 32 -8.88 -12.49 -47.16
C LEU A 32 -7.77 -12.93 -48.11
N THR A 33 -7.02 -11.99 -48.68
CA THR A 33 -5.86 -12.38 -49.48
C THR A 33 -4.93 -13.23 -48.61
N PRO A 34 -4.10 -14.12 -49.18
CA PRO A 34 -3.16 -14.91 -48.39
C PRO A 34 -2.29 -14.05 -47.45
N ALA A 35 -1.95 -12.82 -47.86
CA ALA A 35 -1.26 -11.86 -47.01
C ALA A 35 -2.12 -11.37 -45.83
N GLN A 36 -3.39 -11.06 -46.07
CA GLN A 36 -4.32 -10.63 -45.01
C GLN A 36 -4.65 -11.77 -44.03
N ARG A 37 -4.82 -13.02 -44.51
CA ARG A 37 -4.99 -14.19 -43.61
C ARG A 37 -3.80 -14.38 -42.68
N ARG A 38 -2.58 -14.28 -43.21
CA ARG A 38 -1.35 -14.36 -42.41
C ARG A 38 -1.27 -13.22 -41.38
N ALA A 39 -1.65 -12.00 -41.77
CA ALA A 39 -1.67 -10.86 -40.86
C ALA A 39 -2.66 -11.06 -39.70
N VAL A 40 -3.85 -11.59 -39.97
CA VAL A 40 -4.85 -11.90 -38.93
C VAL A 40 -4.35 -13.01 -37.99
N MET A 41 -3.77 -14.08 -38.53
CA MET A 41 -3.19 -15.16 -37.71
C MET A 41 -2.04 -14.67 -36.84
N PHE A 42 -1.17 -13.81 -37.37
CA PHE A 42 -0.08 -13.19 -36.62
C PHE A 42 -0.60 -12.31 -35.49
N ALA A 43 -1.62 -11.48 -35.76
CA ALA A 43 -2.26 -10.66 -34.73
C ALA A 43 -2.93 -11.52 -33.64
N GLN A 44 -3.63 -12.59 -34.02
CA GLN A 44 -4.22 -13.54 -33.07
C GLN A 44 -3.15 -14.24 -32.22
N GLN A 45 -2.05 -14.66 -32.83
CA GLN A 45 -0.91 -15.26 -32.12
C GLN A 45 -0.27 -14.28 -31.13
N GLN A 46 -0.11 -13.01 -31.51
CA GLN A 46 0.40 -11.98 -30.61
C GLN A 46 -0.52 -11.77 -29.41
N VAL A 47 -1.84 -11.72 -29.61
CA VAL A 47 -2.81 -11.59 -28.52
C VAL A 47 -2.76 -12.81 -27.58
N LEU A 48 -2.66 -14.02 -28.11
CA LEU A 48 -2.54 -15.24 -27.31
C LEU A 48 -1.24 -15.25 -26.49
N CYS A 49 -0.10 -14.91 -27.11
CA CYS A 49 1.18 -14.79 -26.42
C CYS A 49 1.14 -13.71 -25.33
N ALA A 50 0.55 -12.55 -25.60
CA ALA A 50 0.43 -11.46 -24.62
C ALA A 50 -0.43 -11.87 -23.41
N ARG A 51 -1.54 -12.60 -23.64
CA ARG A 51 -2.38 -13.14 -22.58
C ARG A 51 -1.66 -14.21 -21.76
N ALA A 52 -0.93 -15.12 -22.41
CA ALA A 52 -0.11 -16.12 -21.74
C ALA A 52 1.00 -15.50 -20.88
N ALA A 53 1.66 -14.45 -21.39
CA ALA A 53 2.68 -13.71 -20.67
C ALA A 53 2.12 -12.97 -19.44
N LYS A 54 0.91 -12.37 -19.56
CA LYS A 54 0.23 -11.74 -18.42
C LYS A 54 -0.17 -12.77 -17.36
N LYS A 55 -0.77 -13.90 -17.78
CA LYS A 55 -1.12 -15.00 -16.88
C LYS A 55 0.10 -15.54 -16.14
N ALA A 56 1.24 -15.71 -16.81
CA ALA A 56 2.48 -16.16 -16.18
C ALA A 56 3.03 -15.15 -15.14
N LYS A 57 2.86 -13.84 -15.36
CA LYS A 57 3.21 -12.82 -14.35
C LYS A 57 2.26 -12.86 -13.15
N ASP A 58 0.96 -12.97 -13.42
CA ASP A 58 -0.06 -13.04 -12.37
C ASP A 58 0.10 -14.31 -11.53
N GLU A 59 0.45 -15.45 -12.15
CA GLU A 59 0.78 -16.71 -11.46
C GLU A 59 2.05 -16.59 -10.61
N ARG A 60 3.09 -15.89 -11.08
CA ARG A 60 4.29 -15.61 -10.27
C ARG A 60 3.98 -14.70 -9.09
N GLN A 61 3.15 -13.67 -9.28
CA GLN A 61 2.71 -12.82 -8.18
C GLN A 61 1.83 -13.59 -7.20
N ALA A 62 0.91 -14.44 -7.68
CA ALA A 62 0.10 -15.29 -6.82
C ALA A 62 0.96 -16.31 -6.05
N ALA A 63 2.01 -16.86 -6.68
CA ALA A 63 2.97 -17.73 -6.00
C ALA A 63 3.77 -16.98 -4.94
N LEU A 64 4.24 -15.76 -5.23
CA LEU A 64 4.92 -14.91 -4.25
C LEU A 64 3.99 -14.55 -3.08
N VAL A 65 2.73 -14.18 -3.35
CA VAL A 65 1.73 -13.90 -2.31
C VAL A 65 1.44 -15.16 -1.49
N ARG A 66 1.38 -16.34 -2.11
CA ARG A 66 1.23 -17.62 -1.39
C ARG A 66 2.43 -17.94 -0.51
N MET A 67 3.66 -17.75 -0.99
CA MET A 67 4.86 -17.93 -0.18
C MET A 67 4.89 -16.96 1.01
N TRP A 68 4.52 -15.69 0.79
CA TRP A 68 4.38 -14.71 1.88
C TRP A 68 3.26 -15.08 2.85
N GLN A 69 2.16 -15.67 2.38
CA GLN A 69 1.11 -16.18 3.28
C GLN A 69 1.52 -17.45 4.05
N GLU A 70 2.40 -18.28 3.50
CA GLU A 70 2.96 -19.45 4.18
C GLU A 70 3.99 -19.03 5.23
N GLU A 71 4.85 -18.03 4.95
CA GLU A 71 5.75 -17.41 5.92
C GLU A 71 4.99 -16.67 7.03
N ASP A 72 3.92 -15.94 6.69
CA ASP A 72 3.02 -15.35 7.68
C ASP A 72 2.26 -16.42 8.47
N ALA A 73 1.87 -17.56 7.88
CA ALA A 73 1.18 -18.63 8.59
C ALA A 73 2.11 -19.45 9.50
N GLU A 74 3.38 -19.67 9.15
CA GLU A 74 4.35 -20.31 10.04
C GLU A 74 4.77 -19.37 11.18
N THR A 75 4.86 -18.06 10.92
CA THR A 75 5.16 -17.04 11.95
C THR A 75 3.93 -16.65 12.79
N ALA A 76 2.71 -16.79 12.25
CA ALA A 76 1.44 -16.50 12.92
C ALA A 76 0.74 -17.73 13.53
N LYS A 77 1.27 -18.95 13.36
CA LYS A 77 0.73 -20.15 14.02
C LYS A 77 0.92 -20.24 15.54
N PRO A 78 1.59 -19.32 16.26
CA PRO A 78 1.31 -19.12 17.69
C PRO A 78 0.26 -18.01 17.95
N ARG A 79 -0.08 -17.14 16.98
CA ARG A 79 -0.82 -15.88 17.25
C ARG A 79 -2.34 -15.99 17.20
N THR A 80 -2.92 -16.89 16.40
CA THR A 80 -4.40 -16.99 16.27
C THR A 80 -5.05 -17.87 17.33
N VAL A 81 -4.34 -18.87 17.86
CA VAL A 81 -4.88 -19.76 18.90
C VAL A 81 -4.93 -19.08 20.28
N ILE A 82 -4.05 -18.10 20.54
CA ILE A 82 -4.02 -17.34 21.80
C ILE A 82 -5.20 -16.34 21.87
N ARG A 83 -5.60 -15.74 20.75
CA ARG A 83 -6.64 -14.68 20.75
C ARG A 83 -8.06 -15.13 21.10
N LYS A 84 -8.37 -16.43 21.06
CA LYS A 84 -9.75 -16.89 21.35
C LYS A 84 -9.99 -17.20 22.83
N ARG A 85 -8.98 -17.14 23.71
CA ARG A 85 -9.14 -17.59 25.11
C ARG A 85 -9.34 -16.48 26.14
N GLU A 86 -9.19 -15.21 25.80
CA GLU A 86 -9.20 -14.12 26.78
C GLU A 86 -10.47 -13.27 26.73
N THR A 87 -11.59 -13.89 26.38
CA THR A 87 -12.92 -13.32 26.64
C THR A 87 -13.55 -14.04 27.82
N MET A 88 -12.92 -13.99 29.00
CA MET A 88 -13.60 -14.07 30.29
C MET A 88 -12.69 -13.42 31.35
N GLY A 89 -13.28 -12.55 32.17
CA GLY A 89 -12.60 -11.63 33.07
C GLY A 89 -11.69 -12.30 34.08
N GLU A 90 -10.40 -12.19 33.83
CA GLU A 90 -9.31 -12.34 34.79
C GLU A 90 -8.62 -10.98 34.79
N VAL A 91 -8.25 -10.43 35.96
CA VAL A 91 -7.49 -9.18 36.06
C VAL A 91 -6.16 -9.45 35.37
N LYS A 92 -6.07 -9.11 34.10
CA LYS A 92 -4.92 -9.44 33.27
C LYS A 92 -3.86 -8.42 33.59
N GLU A 93 -2.96 -8.76 34.50
CA GLU A 93 -1.79 -7.93 34.81
C GLU A 93 -1.09 -7.53 33.51
N VAL A 94 -0.81 -6.23 33.40
CA VAL A 94 -0.20 -5.67 32.20
C VAL A 94 1.28 -6.00 32.20
N SER A 95 1.75 -6.71 31.18
CA SER A 95 3.17 -6.99 31.07
C SER A 95 3.97 -5.72 30.80
N LEU A 96 5.23 -5.68 31.24
CA LEU A 96 6.11 -4.51 31.05
C LEU A 96 6.19 -4.07 29.58
N ARG A 97 6.25 -5.00 28.63
CA ARG A 97 6.28 -4.67 27.19
C ARG A 97 4.96 -4.05 26.69
N GLU A 98 3.82 -4.42 27.28
CA GLU A 98 2.53 -3.82 26.96
C GLU A 98 2.44 -2.41 27.55
N ALA A 99 2.93 -2.19 28.77
CA ALA A 99 3.04 -0.87 29.38
C ALA A 99 3.96 0.07 28.58
N ILE A 100 5.14 -0.41 28.17
CA ILE A 100 6.04 0.35 27.29
C ILE A 100 5.35 0.68 25.97
N GLY A 101 4.71 -0.32 25.33
CA GLY A 101 4.00 -0.13 24.07
C GLY A 101 2.89 0.91 24.17
N HIS A 102 2.13 0.88 25.28
CA HIS A 102 1.07 1.84 25.59
C HIS A 102 1.62 3.26 25.69
N VAL A 103 2.64 3.49 26.54
CA VAL A 103 3.25 4.82 26.72
C VAL A 103 3.81 5.38 25.42
N LEU A 104 4.50 4.55 24.62
CA LEU A 104 5.02 4.98 23.31
C LEU A 104 3.90 5.40 22.35
N ARG A 105 2.82 4.63 22.31
CA ARG A 105 1.65 4.92 21.47
C ARG A 105 0.95 6.20 21.93
N ASP A 106 0.78 6.39 23.23
CA ASP A 106 0.16 7.57 23.81
C ASP A 106 0.95 8.83 23.47
N LEU A 107 2.26 8.81 23.73
CA LEU A 107 3.17 9.90 23.36
C LEU A 107 3.09 10.23 21.86
N ARG A 108 3.13 9.21 21.02
CA ARG A 108 3.06 9.40 19.56
C ARG A 108 1.74 10.05 19.13
N THR A 109 0.61 9.56 19.66
CA THR A 109 -0.73 10.03 19.26
C THR A 109 -1.08 11.38 19.86
N HIS A 110 -0.63 11.66 21.08
CA HIS A 110 -0.73 12.97 21.73
C HIS A 110 -0.02 14.05 20.89
N ASP A 111 1.15 13.73 20.34
CA ASP A 111 1.91 14.64 19.47
C ASP A 111 1.43 14.63 18.00
N HIS A 112 0.32 13.94 17.70
CA HIS A 112 -0.23 13.77 16.36
C HIS A 112 0.76 13.22 15.32
N LYS A 113 1.77 12.46 15.77
CA LYS A 113 2.75 11.81 14.90
C LYS A 113 2.21 10.48 14.37
N THR A 114 2.47 10.20 13.11
CA THR A 114 2.18 8.91 12.48
C THR A 114 3.26 7.88 12.82
N LEU A 115 2.91 6.59 12.75
CA LEU A 115 3.89 5.50 12.88
C LEU A 115 5.05 5.65 11.89
N ARG A 116 4.77 6.12 10.67
CA ARG A 116 5.76 6.32 9.61
C ARG A 116 6.81 7.34 10.04
N GLU A 117 6.37 8.53 10.45
CA GLU A 117 7.27 9.62 10.89
C GLU A 117 8.20 9.20 12.03
N VAL A 118 7.65 8.52 13.04
CA VAL A 118 8.43 8.04 14.19
C VAL A 118 9.39 6.93 13.76
N SER A 119 8.93 5.96 12.98
CA SER A 119 9.75 4.84 12.53
C SER A 119 10.93 5.29 11.65
N GLU A 120 10.70 6.24 10.75
CA GLU A 120 11.74 6.80 9.88
C GLU A 120 12.78 7.56 10.69
N LYS A 121 12.35 8.37 11.67
CA LYS A 121 13.27 9.11 12.56
C LYS A 121 14.05 8.19 13.51
N ALA A 122 13.43 7.11 13.99
CA ALA A 122 14.06 6.14 14.88
C ALA A 122 14.92 5.07 14.15
N GLY A 123 14.92 5.07 12.81
CA GLY A 123 15.68 4.09 12.02
C GLY A 123 15.16 2.65 12.13
N VAL A 124 13.86 2.48 12.38
CA VAL A 124 13.20 1.15 12.49
C VAL A 124 12.12 0.99 11.43
N SER A 125 11.71 -0.25 11.16
CA SER A 125 10.58 -0.46 10.25
C SER A 125 9.26 -0.04 10.90
N LEU A 126 8.33 0.48 10.10
CA LEU A 126 6.97 0.82 10.54
C LEU A 126 6.27 -0.39 11.19
N GLY A 127 6.42 -1.57 10.60
CA GLY A 127 5.87 -2.82 11.12
C GLY A 127 6.44 -3.17 12.49
N TYR A 128 7.75 -3.01 12.68
CA TYR A 128 8.41 -3.25 13.97
C TYR A 128 7.90 -2.30 15.06
N LEU A 129 7.87 -0.98 14.80
CA LEU A 129 7.33 -0.01 15.76
C LEU A 129 5.86 -0.33 16.11
N SER A 130 5.07 -0.71 15.11
CA SER A 130 3.68 -1.10 15.32
C SER A 130 3.54 -2.35 16.20
N GLU A 131 4.45 -3.32 16.10
CA GLU A 131 4.47 -4.49 16.98
C GLU A 131 4.90 -4.13 18.41
N VAL A 132 5.87 -3.23 18.57
CA VAL A 132 6.32 -2.73 19.88
C VAL A 132 5.19 -1.96 20.58
N GLU A 133 4.51 -1.03 19.90
CA GLU A 133 3.37 -0.27 20.46
C GLU A 133 2.20 -1.16 20.91
N ARG A 134 2.11 -2.39 20.40
CA ARG A 134 1.10 -3.38 20.78
C ARG A 134 1.59 -4.39 21.84
N GLY A 135 2.79 -4.19 22.40
CA GLY A 135 3.42 -5.12 23.33
C GLY A 135 3.68 -6.51 22.74
N GLN A 136 3.83 -6.61 21.41
CA GLN A 136 4.06 -7.89 20.72
C GLN A 136 5.54 -8.20 20.55
N LYS A 137 6.39 -7.18 20.61
CA LYS A 137 7.85 -7.30 20.57
C LYS A 137 8.48 -6.48 21.68
N GLU A 138 9.55 -7.02 22.25
CA GLU A 138 10.41 -6.29 23.14
C GLU A 138 11.45 -5.53 22.31
N ALA A 139 11.60 -4.24 22.60
CA ALA A 139 12.64 -3.42 21.99
C ALA A 139 13.95 -3.65 22.75
N SER A 140 15.06 -3.76 22.01
CA SER A 140 16.37 -3.68 22.66
C SER A 140 16.55 -2.30 23.29
N SER A 141 17.46 -2.18 24.26
CA SER A 141 17.73 -0.91 24.95
C SER A 141 18.12 0.21 23.97
N GLU A 142 18.88 -0.12 22.92
CA GLU A 142 19.29 0.82 21.88
C GLU A 142 18.10 1.28 21.02
N LEU A 143 17.24 0.36 20.62
CA LEU A 143 16.05 0.68 19.82
C LEU A 143 15.03 1.47 20.64
N LEU A 144 14.86 1.14 21.92
CA LEU A 144 13.99 1.86 22.83
C LEU A 144 14.48 3.30 23.04
N ALA A 145 15.80 3.50 23.15
CA ALA A 145 16.40 4.82 23.22
C ALA A 145 16.15 5.62 21.93
N SER A 146 16.40 5.02 20.76
CA SER A 146 16.15 5.65 19.46
C SER A 146 14.68 6.07 19.26
N ILE A 147 13.74 5.18 19.63
CA ILE A 147 12.30 5.48 19.55
C ILE A 147 11.93 6.60 20.53
N SER A 148 12.43 6.58 21.76
CA SER A 148 12.16 7.63 22.75
C SER A 148 12.68 8.99 22.29
N GLU A 149 13.90 9.04 21.75
CA GLU A 149 14.50 10.25 21.21
C GLU A 149 13.74 10.77 19.98
N SER A 150 13.25 9.87 19.13
CA SER A 150 12.42 10.25 17.99
C SER A 150 11.12 10.96 18.42
N LEU A 151 10.57 10.57 19.58
CA LEU A 151 9.41 11.21 20.21
C LEU A 151 9.77 12.49 20.98
N GLY A 152 11.05 12.78 21.20
CA GLY A 152 11.53 13.99 21.87
C GLY A 152 11.80 13.82 23.37
N LEU A 153 11.94 12.59 23.85
CA LEU A 153 12.18 12.28 25.25
C LEU A 153 13.46 11.45 25.43
N SER A 154 14.09 11.60 26.60
CA SER A 154 15.11 10.64 27.03
C SER A 154 14.46 9.32 27.46
N THR A 155 15.20 8.21 27.34
CA THR A 155 14.74 6.89 27.82
C THR A 155 14.31 6.94 29.28
N SER A 156 15.01 7.70 30.12
CA SER A 156 14.67 7.83 31.55
C SER A 156 13.31 8.50 31.79
N GLN A 157 12.93 9.48 30.97
CA GLN A 157 11.62 10.14 31.06
C GLN A 157 10.52 9.17 30.62
N MET A 158 10.75 8.45 29.53
CA MET A 158 9.82 7.44 29.04
C MET A 158 9.59 6.34 30.09
N LEU A 159 10.66 5.84 30.74
CA LEU A 159 10.55 4.83 31.80
C LEU A 159 9.83 5.33 33.06
N ARG A 160 9.94 6.62 33.40
CA ARG A 160 9.12 7.21 34.49
C ARG A 160 7.64 7.16 34.15
N MET A 161 7.26 7.54 32.93
CA MET A 161 5.87 7.46 32.48
C MET A 161 5.34 6.02 32.46
N VAL A 162 6.21 5.04 32.16
CA VAL A 162 5.86 3.62 32.25
C VAL A 162 5.59 3.20 33.70
N ALA A 163 6.42 3.64 34.64
CA ALA A 163 6.17 3.39 36.06
C ALA A 163 4.84 4.01 36.52
N ASP A 164 4.60 5.29 36.18
CA ASP A 164 3.36 5.99 36.52
C ASP A 164 2.12 5.27 35.92
N TYR A 165 2.24 4.73 34.70
CA TYR A 165 1.18 3.96 34.07
C TYR A 165 0.94 2.63 34.78
N LEU A 166 1.99 1.88 35.15
CA LEU A 166 1.84 0.62 35.88
C LEU A 166 1.17 0.84 37.25
N ASP A 167 1.62 1.85 38.00
CA ASP A 167 1.01 2.24 39.28
C ASP A 167 -0.48 2.57 39.13
N SER A 168 -0.88 3.15 37.98
CA SER A 168 -2.29 3.49 37.70
C SER A 168 -3.18 2.30 37.34
N VAL A 169 -2.59 1.20 36.86
CA VAL A 169 -3.31 -0.01 36.47
C VAL A 169 -3.39 -1.01 37.62
N ASP A 170 -2.43 -0.97 38.53
CA ASP A 170 -2.37 -1.81 39.73
C ASP A 170 -3.26 -1.28 40.89
N ALA A 171 -3.72 -0.02 40.81
CA ALA A 171 -4.54 0.67 41.80
C ALA A 171 -6.06 0.46 41.61
#